data_AF-A0A4Q2DGB2-F1
#
_entry.id   AF-A0A4Q2DGB2-F1
#
_cell.length_a   1.000
_cell.length_b   1.000
_cell.length_c   1.000
_cell.angle_alpha   90.00
_cell.angle_beta   90.00
_cell.angle_gamma   90.00
#
_symmetry.space_group_name_H-M   'P 1'
#
loop_
_entity.id
_entity.type
_entity.pdbx_description
1 polymer ?
#
loop_
_entity_poly.entity_id
_entity_poly.type
_entity_poly.pdbx_seq_one_letter_code
_entity_poly.pdbx_strand_id
1 'polypeptide(L)'
;MFFSKLIARLPIRRTKTHHFIQHRQRVDGKFLGPNGVVPVSQAVCSGLLEECFDISQEIKAHEDSKNVASSLKPIYDRLADIRQELESLVLTHRWTLRETDLWNYSLSLQEIDKMRVDGKFVDSEGNKPEGQYVLLYLLRRCYGLIYRLLSSSEPVSEELMPIANKLNTVKKCLNEVLKYGGPFNARDLYPYQLALFQIDSMRKEGRFVGVDGSIPEGQGIIMANLNECHELVEMLKESMDEDETEYEEDDEEYDDSDLSEEDD
;
A
#
# COMPACT_ATOMS: atom_id res chain seq x y z
N MET A 1 -17.34 2.20 12.47
CA MET A 1 -18.70 1.75 12.03
C MET A 1 -18.95 1.93 10.51
N PHE A 2 -18.34 2.92 9.85
CA PHE A 2 -18.52 3.20 8.42
C PHE A 2 -17.83 2.19 7.48
N PHE A 3 -16.60 1.74 7.79
CA PHE A 3 -15.94 0.61 7.11
C PHE A 3 -16.85 -0.62 6.89
N SER A 4 -17.56 -1.05 7.93
CA SER A 4 -18.50 -2.20 7.83
C SER A 4 -19.68 -1.93 6.88
N LYS A 5 -20.17 -0.68 6.84
CA LYS A 5 -21.25 -0.25 5.93
C LYS A 5 -20.74 -0.11 4.50
N LEU A 6 -19.49 0.31 4.30
CA LEU A 6 -18.87 0.43 2.99
C LEU A 6 -18.58 -0.94 2.38
N ILE A 7 -17.98 -1.86 3.15
CA ILE A 7 -17.78 -3.26 2.76
C ILE A 7 -19.13 -3.91 2.40
N ALA A 8 -20.19 -3.65 3.17
CA ALA A 8 -21.54 -4.16 2.88
C ALA A 8 -22.20 -3.55 1.62
N ARG A 9 -21.73 -2.38 1.18
CA ARG A 9 -22.22 -1.66 -0.02
C ARG A 9 -21.42 -1.96 -1.28
N LEU A 10 -20.20 -2.48 -1.15
CA LEU A 10 -19.48 -2.97 -2.32
C LEU A 10 -20.32 -4.09 -2.97
N PRO A 11 -20.51 -4.08 -4.30
CA PRO A 11 -21.23 -5.13 -5.02
C PRO A 11 -20.39 -6.42 -5.10
N ILE A 12 -19.77 -6.83 -3.99
CA ILE A 12 -19.17 -8.14 -3.77
C ILE A 12 -20.28 -9.16 -3.44
N ARG A 13 -21.54 -8.70 -3.26
CA ARG A 13 -22.72 -9.55 -3.06
C ARG A 13 -22.85 -10.56 -4.20
N ARG A 14 -22.33 -11.77 -3.94
CA ARG A 14 -22.83 -13.08 -4.39
C ARG A 14 -23.38 -13.05 -5.82
N THR A 15 -22.65 -12.49 -6.78
CA THR A 15 -22.92 -12.84 -8.17
C THR A 15 -22.41 -14.26 -8.33
N LYS A 16 -23.21 -15.08 -9.01
CA LYS A 16 -23.05 -16.53 -9.17
C LYS A 16 -21.78 -16.88 -9.98
N THR A 17 -20.59 -16.44 -9.59
CA THR A 17 -19.31 -16.98 -10.06
C THR A 17 -18.88 -18.19 -9.23
N HIS A 18 -19.71 -18.65 -8.28
CA HIS A 18 -19.65 -20.03 -7.79
C HIS A 18 -20.02 -21.07 -8.87
N HIS A 19 -20.46 -20.65 -10.05
CA HIS A 19 -21.04 -21.55 -11.05
C HIS A 19 -20.09 -22.05 -12.14
N PHE A 20 -18.78 -21.78 -12.08
CA PHE A 20 -17.91 -22.24 -13.17
C PHE A 20 -16.92 -23.35 -12.88
N ILE A 21 -16.60 -23.71 -11.63
CA ILE A 21 -15.77 -24.91 -11.38
C ILE A 21 -16.16 -25.59 -10.06
N GLN A 22 -17.19 -26.46 -10.12
CA GLN A 22 -17.18 -27.65 -9.28
C GLN A 22 -15.99 -28.50 -9.75
N HIS A 23 -14.80 -28.31 -9.15
CA HIS A 23 -13.79 -29.36 -9.26
C HIS A 23 -14.45 -30.62 -8.68
N ARG A 24 -14.41 -31.74 -9.41
CA ARG A 24 -15.05 -33.02 -9.02
C ARG A 24 -14.72 -33.48 -7.59
N GLN A 25 -13.69 -32.90 -6.96
CA GLN A 25 -13.22 -33.20 -5.60
C GLN A 25 -13.59 -32.12 -4.54
N ARG A 26 -14.26 -31.02 -4.91
CA ARG A 26 -14.68 -29.97 -3.97
C ARG A 26 -16.19 -29.98 -3.77
N VAL A 27 -16.61 -29.92 -2.51
CA VAL A 27 -18.01 -29.76 -2.11
C VAL A 27 -18.11 -28.49 -1.27
N ASP A 28 -19.04 -27.60 -1.61
CA ASP A 28 -19.21 -26.28 -0.97
C ASP A 28 -17.92 -25.46 -0.82
N GLY A 29 -17.04 -25.54 -1.83
CA GLY A 29 -15.76 -24.83 -1.82
C GLY A 29 -14.70 -25.45 -0.90
N LYS A 30 -14.89 -26.65 -0.37
CA LYS A 30 -13.87 -27.35 0.44
C LYS A 30 -13.33 -28.57 -0.30
N PHE A 31 -12.02 -28.82 -0.25
CA PHE A 31 -11.47 -30.11 -0.67
C PHE A 31 -11.80 -31.13 0.41
N LEU A 32 -12.19 -32.32 -0.02
CA LEU A 32 -12.52 -33.42 0.86
C LEU A 32 -11.51 -34.56 0.64
N GLY A 33 -10.94 -35.05 1.74
CA GLY A 33 -10.17 -36.28 1.77
C GLY A 33 -11.08 -37.52 1.73
N PRO A 34 -10.48 -38.73 1.80
CA PRO A 34 -11.24 -39.97 1.94
C PRO A 34 -12.23 -39.85 3.12
N ASN A 35 -13.49 -40.25 2.90
CA ASN A 35 -14.60 -40.16 3.87
C ASN A 35 -15.19 -38.76 4.13
N GLY A 36 -14.88 -37.75 3.30
CA GLY A 36 -15.53 -36.43 3.41
C GLY A 36 -14.90 -35.50 4.48
N VAL A 37 -13.72 -35.85 4.98
CA VAL A 37 -12.99 -35.04 5.97
C VAL A 37 -12.27 -33.89 5.29
N VAL A 38 -12.35 -32.68 5.84
CA VAL A 38 -11.61 -31.52 5.37
C VAL A 38 -10.15 -31.63 5.80
N PRO A 39 -9.17 -31.65 4.88
CA PRO A 39 -7.75 -31.76 5.23
C PRO A 39 -7.25 -30.55 6.02
N VAL A 40 -6.24 -30.75 6.87
CA VAL A 40 -5.58 -29.66 7.63
C VAL A 40 -4.96 -28.62 6.68
N SER A 41 -4.47 -29.05 5.52
CA SER A 41 -3.91 -28.21 4.46
C SER A 41 -4.94 -27.49 3.58
N GLN A 42 -6.24 -27.60 3.89
CA GLN A 42 -7.33 -27.04 3.09
C GLN A 42 -7.14 -25.56 2.76
N ALA A 43 -6.74 -24.75 3.75
CA ALA A 43 -6.57 -23.32 3.60
C ALA A 43 -5.46 -23.00 2.58
N VAL A 44 -4.31 -23.66 2.71
CA VAL A 44 -3.16 -23.49 1.79
C VAL A 44 -3.53 -23.91 0.37
N CYS A 45 -4.14 -25.08 0.20
CA CYS A 45 -4.55 -25.55 -1.13
C CYS A 45 -5.63 -24.65 -1.76
N SER A 46 -6.53 -24.07 -0.96
CA SER A 46 -7.55 -23.14 -1.46
C SER A 46 -6.91 -21.83 -1.90
N GLY A 47 -6.00 -21.29 -1.10
CA GLY A 47 -5.25 -20.07 -1.45
C GLY A 47 -4.46 -20.22 -2.74
N LEU A 48 -3.67 -21.29 -2.89
CA LEU A 48 -2.91 -21.54 -4.11
C LEU A 48 -3.79 -21.70 -5.35
N LEU A 49 -4.94 -22.38 -5.21
CA LEU A 49 -5.88 -22.54 -6.31
C LEU A 49 -6.52 -21.20 -6.70
N GLU A 50 -6.85 -20.35 -5.72
CA GLU A 50 -7.35 -18.99 -5.95
C GLU A 50 -6.30 -18.13 -6.66
N GLU A 51 -5.03 -18.18 -6.25
CA GLU A 51 -3.93 -17.49 -6.93
C GLU A 51 -3.74 -17.97 -8.38
N CYS A 52 -3.74 -19.29 -8.60
CA CYS A 52 -3.64 -19.86 -9.94
C CYS A 52 -4.81 -19.43 -10.83
N PHE A 53 -6.01 -19.32 -10.26
CA PHE A 53 -7.18 -18.83 -10.97
C PHE A 53 -7.05 -17.34 -11.31
N ASP A 54 -6.63 -16.50 -10.37
CA ASP A 54 -6.39 -15.08 -10.59
C ASP A 54 -5.39 -14.86 -11.73
N ILE A 55 -4.27 -15.58 -11.72
CA ILE A 55 -3.25 -15.53 -12.80
C ILE A 55 -3.87 -15.95 -14.14
N SER A 56 -4.64 -17.02 -14.16
CA SER A 56 -5.28 -17.51 -15.40
C SER A 56 -6.30 -16.51 -15.96
N GLN A 57 -7.10 -15.88 -15.09
CA GLN A 57 -8.05 -14.85 -15.48
C GLN A 57 -7.34 -13.62 -16.03
N GLU A 58 -6.22 -13.23 -15.40
CA GLU A 58 -5.38 -12.11 -15.82
C GLU A 58 -4.77 -12.34 -17.20
N ILE A 59 -4.17 -13.51 -17.45
CA ILE A 59 -3.61 -13.86 -18.76
C ILE A 59 -4.69 -13.78 -19.84
N LYS A 60 -5.88 -14.35 -19.58
CA LYS A 60 -7.00 -14.29 -20.52
C LYS A 60 -7.49 -12.86 -20.75
N ALA A 61 -7.54 -12.03 -19.70
CA ALA A 61 -7.94 -10.64 -19.80
C ALA A 61 -6.93 -9.82 -20.61
N HIS A 62 -5.64 -10.12 -20.47
CA HIS A 62 -4.57 -9.51 -21.26
C HIS A 62 -4.62 -9.92 -22.75
N GLU A 63 -5.07 -11.14 -23.06
CA GLU A 63 -5.31 -11.53 -24.45
C GLU A 63 -6.53 -10.80 -25.04
N ASP A 64 -7.64 -10.76 -24.29
CA ASP A 64 -8.90 -10.11 -24.68
C ASP A 64 -8.75 -8.58 -24.81
N SER A 65 -7.85 -7.95 -24.06
CA SER A 65 -7.58 -6.51 -24.14
C SER A 65 -7.14 -6.05 -25.53
N LYS A 66 -6.54 -6.94 -26.32
CA LYS A 66 -6.11 -6.66 -27.71
C LYS A 66 -7.29 -6.52 -28.67
N ASN A 67 -8.46 -7.03 -28.29
CA ASN A 67 -9.65 -7.09 -29.12
C ASN A 67 -10.79 -6.19 -28.60
N VAL A 68 -10.48 -5.22 -27.73
CA VAL A 68 -11.47 -4.27 -27.22
C VAL A 68 -11.95 -3.38 -28.35
N ALA A 69 -13.25 -3.40 -28.62
CA ALA A 69 -13.85 -2.53 -29.63
C ALA A 69 -13.62 -1.05 -29.31
N SER A 70 -13.45 -0.24 -30.36
CA SER A 70 -13.20 1.21 -30.23
C SER A 70 -14.29 1.94 -29.43
N SER A 71 -15.54 1.51 -29.56
CA SER A 71 -16.69 2.04 -28.80
C SER A 71 -16.59 1.79 -27.29
N LEU A 72 -15.87 0.75 -26.87
CA LEU A 72 -15.66 0.40 -25.46
C LEU A 72 -14.31 0.86 -24.91
N LYS A 73 -13.40 1.32 -25.77
CA LYS A 73 -12.06 1.77 -25.39
C LYS A 73 -12.04 2.81 -24.26
N PRO A 74 -12.95 3.82 -24.23
CA PRO A 74 -12.98 4.79 -23.12
C PRO A 74 -13.29 4.15 -21.76
N ILE A 75 -14.15 3.11 -21.74
CA ILE A 75 -14.48 2.39 -20.51
C ILE A 75 -13.30 1.52 -20.07
N TYR A 76 -12.65 0.85 -21.03
CA TYR A 76 -11.46 0.05 -20.78
C TYR A 76 -10.34 0.89 -20.18
N ASP A 77 -10.04 2.04 -20.78
CA ASP A 77 -8.95 2.93 -20.32
C ASP A 77 -9.23 3.42 -18.91
N ARG A 78 -10.44 3.93 -18.64
CA ARG A 78 -10.82 4.37 -17.30
C ARG A 78 -10.71 3.25 -16.25
N LEU A 79 -11.06 2.01 -16.59
CA LEU A 79 -10.91 0.87 -15.69
C LEU A 79 -9.44 0.46 -15.49
N ALA A 80 -8.62 0.51 -16.54
CA ALA A 80 -7.20 0.21 -16.47
C ALA A 80 -6.44 1.23 -15.62
N ASP A 81 -6.75 2.52 -15.77
CA ASP A 81 -6.17 3.60 -14.97
C ASP A 81 -6.52 3.44 -13.49
N ILE A 82 -7.81 3.24 -13.17
CA ILE A 82 -8.26 2.98 -11.80
C ILE A 82 -7.56 1.75 -11.21
N ARG A 83 -7.40 0.68 -12.01
CA ARG A 83 -6.69 -0.52 -11.57
C ARG A 83 -5.24 -0.20 -11.21
N GLN A 84 -4.53 0.50 -12.08
CA GLN A 84 -3.12 0.85 -11.88
C GLN A 84 -2.93 1.70 -10.62
N GLU A 85 -3.80 2.69 -10.41
CA GLU A 85 -3.78 3.52 -9.20
C GLU A 85 -4.04 2.68 -7.94
N LEU A 86 -5.05 1.81 -7.94
CA LEU A 86 -5.35 0.94 -6.81
C LEU A 86 -4.22 -0.07 -6.53
N GLU A 87 -3.57 -0.61 -7.55
CA GLU A 87 -2.41 -1.49 -7.39
C GLU A 87 -1.21 -0.73 -6.80
N SER A 88 -0.97 0.50 -7.23
CA SER A 88 0.03 1.38 -6.62
C SER A 88 -0.26 1.63 -5.15
N LEU A 89 -1.52 1.95 -4.79
CA LEU A 89 -1.93 2.16 -3.39
C LEU A 89 -1.73 0.91 -2.52
N VAL A 90 -1.96 -0.29 -3.07
CA VAL A 90 -1.71 -1.56 -2.36
C VAL A 90 -0.23 -1.71 -2.00
N LEU A 91 0.68 -1.25 -2.87
CA LEU A 91 2.12 -1.33 -2.66
C LEU A 91 2.65 -0.22 -1.73
N THR A 92 2.14 1.00 -1.86
CA THR A 92 2.81 2.21 -1.33
C THR A 92 2.08 2.89 -0.18
N HIS A 93 0.75 2.76 -0.07
CA HIS A 93 -0.07 3.64 0.78
C HIS A 93 -1.10 2.90 1.64
N ARG A 94 -0.90 1.60 1.88
CA ARG A 94 -1.82 0.76 2.66
C ARG A 94 -2.16 1.34 4.04
N TRP A 95 -1.25 2.11 4.64
CA TRP A 95 -1.33 2.56 6.04
C TRP A 95 -1.83 4.01 6.21
N THR A 96 -1.93 4.80 5.13
CA THR A 96 -2.25 6.25 5.21
C THR A 96 -3.48 6.63 4.39
N LEU A 97 -4.20 5.63 3.87
CA LEU A 97 -5.31 5.84 2.94
C LEU A 97 -6.60 6.18 3.70
N ARG A 98 -7.25 7.30 3.34
CA ARG A 98 -8.54 7.65 3.96
C ARG A 98 -9.68 6.85 3.33
N GLU A 99 -10.73 6.61 4.11
CA GLU A 99 -11.98 6.02 3.60
C GLU A 99 -12.55 6.82 2.42
N THR A 100 -12.48 8.14 2.49
CA THR A 100 -13.00 9.06 1.47
C THR A 100 -12.25 8.93 0.14
N ASP A 101 -10.95 8.66 0.18
CA ASP A 101 -10.14 8.43 -1.02
C ASP A 101 -10.61 7.16 -1.74
N LEU A 102 -10.84 6.06 -1.00
CA LEU A 102 -11.39 4.81 -1.54
C LEU A 102 -12.86 4.90 -1.98
N TRP A 103 -13.64 5.80 -1.36
CA TRP A 103 -15.02 6.05 -1.74
C TRP A 103 -15.14 6.62 -3.15
N ASN A 104 -14.24 7.52 -3.55
CA ASN A 104 -14.24 8.11 -4.90
C ASN A 104 -14.00 7.05 -5.99
N TYR A 105 -13.09 6.11 -5.74
CA TYR A 105 -12.90 4.95 -6.62
C TYR A 105 -14.16 4.08 -6.67
N SER A 106 -14.77 3.81 -5.52
CA SER A 106 -16.01 3.03 -5.44
C SER A 106 -17.14 3.66 -6.24
N LEU A 107 -17.30 4.99 -6.17
CA LEU A 107 -18.30 5.73 -6.93
C LEU A 107 -18.02 5.66 -8.45
N SER A 108 -16.77 5.87 -8.86
CA SER A 108 -16.36 5.76 -10.27
C SER A 108 -16.65 4.38 -10.85
N LEU A 109 -16.37 3.31 -10.10
CA LEU A 109 -16.69 1.94 -10.53
C LEU A 109 -18.20 1.69 -10.58
N GLN A 110 -18.99 2.30 -9.69
CA GLN A 110 -20.46 2.20 -9.75
C GLN A 110 -21.03 2.90 -10.98
N GLU A 111 -20.49 4.07 -11.34
CA GLU A 111 -20.88 4.76 -12.58
C GLU A 111 -20.60 3.90 -13.80
N ILE A 112 -19.42 3.29 -13.88
CA ILE A 112 -19.05 2.37 -14.97
C ILE A 112 -19.99 1.16 -14.97
N ASP A 113 -20.25 0.54 -13.80
CA ASP A 113 -21.14 -0.63 -13.70
C ASP A 113 -22.57 -0.34 -14.18
N LYS A 114 -23.06 0.88 -13.95
CA LYS A 114 -24.38 1.37 -14.40
C LYS A 114 -24.48 1.58 -15.91
N MET A 115 -23.36 1.66 -16.64
CA MET A 115 -23.39 1.75 -18.11
C MET A 115 -23.79 0.43 -18.78
N ARG A 116 -23.85 -0.67 -18.02
CA ARG A 116 -24.23 -1.97 -18.56
C ARG A 116 -25.74 -2.13 -18.66
N VAL A 117 -26.18 -2.79 -19.73
CA VAL A 117 -27.54 -3.26 -19.94
C VAL A 117 -27.53 -4.78 -19.90
N ASP A 118 -28.36 -5.38 -19.04
CA ASP A 118 -28.41 -6.83 -18.80
C ASP A 118 -27.04 -7.47 -18.51
N GLY A 119 -26.19 -6.73 -17.78
CA GLY A 119 -24.85 -7.19 -17.39
C GLY A 119 -23.80 -7.13 -18.49
N LYS A 120 -24.08 -6.46 -19.62
CA LYS A 120 -23.14 -6.27 -20.74
C LYS A 120 -22.96 -4.78 -21.05
N PHE A 121 -21.75 -4.40 -21.45
CA PHE A 121 -21.52 -3.06 -21.99
C PHE A 121 -22.01 -3.02 -23.43
N VAL A 122 -22.76 -1.98 -23.77
CA VAL A 122 -23.34 -1.79 -25.10
C VAL A 122 -22.79 -0.54 -25.76
N ASP A 123 -22.74 -0.53 -27.09
CA ASP A 123 -22.42 0.67 -27.85
C ASP A 123 -23.66 1.57 -28.04
N SER A 124 -23.50 2.67 -28.80
CA SER A 124 -24.57 3.62 -29.11
C SER A 124 -25.76 3.01 -29.84
N GLU A 125 -25.58 1.86 -30.50
CA GLU A 125 -26.61 1.14 -31.23
C GLU A 125 -27.27 0.04 -30.37
N GLY A 126 -26.80 -0.16 -29.14
CA GLY A 126 -27.27 -1.22 -28.24
C GLY A 126 -26.65 -2.58 -28.53
N ASN A 127 -25.67 -2.68 -29.43
CA ASN A 127 -24.96 -3.92 -29.70
C ASN A 127 -23.98 -4.25 -28.58
N LYS A 128 -23.55 -5.52 -28.53
CA LYS A 128 -22.60 -6.05 -27.53
C LYS A 128 -21.26 -6.32 -28.20
N PRO A 129 -20.40 -5.31 -28.35
CA PRO A 129 -19.14 -5.47 -29.07
C PRO A 129 -18.10 -6.24 -28.25
N GLU A 130 -17.02 -6.67 -28.92
CA GLU A 130 -15.90 -7.44 -28.36
C GLU A 130 -15.17 -6.71 -27.21
N GLY A 131 -14.54 -7.47 -26.32
CA GLY A 131 -13.86 -6.96 -25.12
C GLY A 131 -14.72 -6.97 -23.84
N GLN A 132 -15.88 -7.64 -23.85
CA GLN A 132 -16.76 -7.75 -22.68
C GLN A 132 -16.07 -8.44 -21.50
N TYR A 133 -15.23 -9.44 -21.77
CA TYR A 133 -14.61 -10.24 -20.73
C TYR A 133 -13.57 -9.41 -19.97
N VAL A 134 -12.66 -8.74 -20.66
CA VAL A 134 -11.64 -7.89 -20.03
C VAL A 134 -12.25 -6.75 -19.22
N LEU A 135 -13.31 -6.10 -19.70
CA LEU A 135 -14.00 -5.04 -18.95
C LEU A 135 -14.60 -5.56 -17.64
N LEU A 136 -15.29 -6.70 -17.69
CA LEU A 136 -15.87 -7.31 -16.50
C LEU A 136 -14.80 -7.80 -15.53
N TYR A 137 -13.68 -8.33 -16.06
CA TYR A 137 -12.52 -8.71 -15.26
C TYR A 137 -11.93 -7.49 -14.54
N LEU A 138 -11.61 -6.41 -15.27
CA LEU A 138 -11.04 -5.18 -14.70
C LEU A 138 -11.94 -4.58 -13.63
N LEU A 139 -13.25 -4.46 -13.91
CA LEU A 139 -14.22 -3.93 -12.96
C LEU A 139 -14.23 -4.74 -11.65
N ARG A 140 -14.25 -6.08 -11.74
CA ARG A 140 -14.18 -6.96 -10.57
C ARG A 140 -12.84 -6.85 -9.85
N ARG A 141 -11.74 -6.77 -10.60
CA ARG A 141 -10.39 -6.62 -10.05
C ARG A 141 -10.27 -5.32 -9.26
N CYS A 142 -10.76 -4.21 -9.78
CA CYS A 142 -10.77 -2.93 -9.06
C CYS A 142 -11.59 -2.99 -7.78
N TYR A 143 -12.80 -3.58 -7.80
CA TYR A 143 -13.56 -3.79 -6.56
C TYR A 143 -12.84 -4.71 -5.56
N GLY A 144 -12.17 -5.76 -6.04
CA GLY A 144 -11.36 -6.65 -5.21
C GLY A 144 -10.15 -5.94 -4.58
N LEU A 145 -9.49 -5.05 -5.31
CA LEU A 145 -8.40 -4.21 -4.81
C LEU A 145 -8.90 -3.24 -3.74
N ILE A 146 -10.04 -2.57 -3.95
CA ILE A 146 -10.67 -1.72 -2.93
C ILE A 146 -10.99 -2.54 -1.68
N TYR A 147 -11.58 -3.72 -1.82
CA TYR A 147 -11.88 -4.59 -0.68
C TYR A 147 -10.61 -5.00 0.07
N ARG A 148 -9.55 -5.39 -0.66
CA ARG A 148 -8.25 -5.74 -0.06
C ARG A 148 -7.68 -4.55 0.70
N LEU A 149 -7.66 -3.36 0.08
CA LEU A 149 -7.22 -2.13 0.73
C LEU A 149 -8.02 -1.90 2.01
N LEU A 150 -9.36 -1.91 1.94
CA LEU A 150 -10.24 -1.67 3.08
C LEU A 150 -10.08 -2.70 4.21
N SER A 151 -9.87 -3.96 3.87
CA SER A 151 -9.70 -5.03 4.86
C SER A 151 -8.31 -5.06 5.48
N SER A 152 -7.32 -4.47 4.81
CA SER A 152 -5.94 -4.39 5.29
C SER A 152 -5.59 -3.05 5.95
N SER A 153 -6.39 -2.00 5.75
CA SER A 153 -6.18 -0.69 6.35
C SER A 153 -6.88 -0.61 7.71
N GLU A 154 -6.14 -0.33 8.79
CA GLU A 154 -6.79 0.26 9.96
C GLU A 154 -7.17 1.70 9.62
N PRO A 155 -8.40 2.14 9.91
CA PRO A 155 -8.76 3.55 9.82
C PRO A 155 -7.82 4.38 10.70
N VAL A 156 -7.10 5.33 10.11
CA VAL A 156 -6.51 6.44 10.87
C VAL A 156 -7.62 7.46 11.11
N SER A 157 -7.94 7.69 12.37
CA SER A 157 -8.92 8.70 12.76
C SER A 157 -8.54 10.10 12.25
N GLU A 158 -9.55 10.93 11.94
CA GLU A 158 -9.35 12.30 11.47
C GLU A 158 -8.48 13.15 12.41
N GLU A 159 -8.53 12.85 13.72
CA GLU A 159 -7.71 13.52 14.74
C GLU A 159 -6.21 13.24 14.57
N LEU A 160 -5.84 12.07 14.03
CA LEU A 160 -4.45 11.67 13.80
C LEU A 160 -3.94 12.04 12.40
N MET A 161 -4.82 12.40 11.46
CA MET A 161 -4.44 12.76 10.08
C MET A 161 -3.40 13.89 9.98
N PRO A 162 -3.48 14.99 10.77
CA PRO A 162 -2.44 16.02 10.73
C PRO A 162 -1.06 15.49 11.12
N ILE A 163 -1.00 14.60 12.11
CA ILE A 163 0.23 13.96 12.58
C ILE A 163 0.75 13.00 11.51
N ALA A 164 -0.13 12.18 10.93
CA ALA A 164 0.20 11.25 9.85
C ALA A 164 0.84 11.97 8.65
N ASN A 165 0.23 13.08 8.21
CA ASN A 165 0.73 13.87 7.10
C ASN A 165 2.11 14.47 7.40
N LYS A 166 2.31 14.99 8.62
CA LYS A 166 3.59 15.56 9.01
C LYS A 166 4.69 14.51 9.08
N LEU A 167 4.41 13.32 9.63
CA LEU A 167 5.34 12.19 9.62
C LEU A 167 5.68 11.73 8.20
N ASN A 168 4.70 11.66 7.29
CA ASN A 168 4.95 11.30 5.90
C ASN A 168 5.87 12.30 5.19
N THR A 169 5.67 13.61 5.43
CA THR A 169 6.57 14.65 4.90
C THR A 169 7.98 14.49 5.45
N VAL A 170 8.12 14.36 6.78
CA VAL A 170 9.43 14.16 7.43
C VAL A 170 10.13 12.92 6.88
N LYS A 171 9.43 11.78 6.84
CA LYS A 171 9.94 10.52 6.29
C LYS A 171 10.41 10.68 4.84
N LYS A 172 9.62 11.34 3.99
CA LYS A 172 10.00 11.57 2.60
C LYS A 172 11.28 12.40 2.50
N CYS A 173 11.37 13.50 3.24
CA CYS A 173 12.56 14.35 3.25
C CYS A 173 13.78 13.60 3.78
N LEU A 174 13.66 12.83 4.86
CA LEU A 174 14.76 12.02 5.41
C LEU A 174 15.26 10.97 4.40
N ASN A 175 14.33 10.31 3.68
CA ASN A 175 14.70 9.37 2.61
C ASN A 175 15.39 10.07 1.43
N GLU A 176 14.99 11.30 1.09
CA GLU A 176 15.67 12.08 0.06
C GLU A 176 17.09 12.48 0.50
N VAL A 177 17.28 12.89 1.76
CA VAL A 177 18.59 13.15 2.34
C VAL A 177 19.48 11.91 2.28
N LEU A 178 18.97 10.76 2.74
CA LEU A 178 19.67 9.48 2.71
C LEU A 178 20.05 9.05 1.29
N LYS A 179 19.14 9.24 0.33
CA LYS A 179 19.33 8.75 -1.05
C LYS A 179 20.27 9.62 -1.87
N TYR A 180 20.13 10.94 -1.77
CA TYR A 180 20.86 11.84 -2.67
C TYR A 180 22.25 12.16 -2.16
N GLY A 181 22.49 12.10 -0.85
CA GLY A 181 23.82 12.35 -0.27
C GLY A 181 24.34 13.75 -0.57
N GLY A 182 25.16 14.28 0.34
CA GLY A 182 25.75 15.61 0.23
C GLY A 182 26.50 15.93 1.51
N PRO A 183 27.28 17.03 1.57
CA PRO A 183 27.91 17.46 2.82
C PRO A 183 26.81 18.01 3.75
N PHE A 184 26.08 17.09 4.38
CA PHE A 184 25.12 17.39 5.41
C PHE A 184 25.86 17.40 6.74
N ASN A 185 25.56 18.38 7.59
CA ASN A 185 26.10 18.46 8.94
C ASN A 185 24.97 18.24 9.96
N ALA A 186 25.32 17.91 11.21
CA ALA A 186 24.33 17.51 12.22
C ALA A 186 23.23 18.58 12.42
N ARG A 187 23.52 19.84 12.08
CA ARG A 187 22.58 20.97 12.13
C ARG A 187 21.47 20.86 11.09
N ASP A 188 21.73 20.24 9.94
CA ASP A 188 20.75 20.04 8.88
C ASP A 188 19.65 19.04 9.28
N LEU A 189 19.92 18.18 10.28
CA LEU A 189 18.93 17.26 10.84
C LEU A 189 18.01 17.92 11.88
N TYR A 190 18.38 19.10 12.39
CA TYR A 190 17.63 19.79 13.46
C TYR A 190 16.15 20.05 13.13
N PRO A 191 15.76 20.49 11.91
CA PRO A 191 14.36 20.68 11.57
C PRO A 191 13.53 19.39 11.68
N TYR A 192 14.10 18.23 11.34
CA TYR A 192 13.43 16.94 11.46
C TYR A 192 13.32 16.50 12.92
N GLN A 193 14.40 16.60 13.69
CA GLN A 193 14.41 16.31 15.12
C GLN A 193 13.39 17.16 15.87
N LEU A 194 13.34 18.47 15.59
CA LEU A 194 12.37 19.38 16.18
C LEU A 194 10.93 19.00 15.81
N ALA A 195 10.69 18.62 14.55
CA ALA A 195 9.37 18.17 14.11
C ALA A 195 8.93 16.88 14.82
N LEU A 196 9.83 15.90 14.98
CA LEU A 196 9.55 14.66 15.70
C LEU A 196 9.33 14.92 17.19
N PHE A 197 10.15 15.76 17.82
CA PHE A 197 9.99 16.19 19.21
C PHE A 197 8.62 16.85 19.47
N GLN A 198 8.19 17.73 18.56
CA GLN A 198 6.86 18.36 18.63
C GLN A 198 5.74 17.31 18.60
N ILE A 199 5.87 16.29 17.75
CA ILE A 199 4.90 15.19 17.64
C ILE A 199 4.90 14.35 18.91
N ASP A 200 6.08 14.00 19.44
CA ASP A 200 6.19 13.24 20.69
C ASP A 200 5.58 13.98 21.87
N SER A 201 5.76 15.30 21.92
CA SER A 201 5.19 16.16 22.97
C SER A 201 3.65 16.17 22.98
N MET A 202 3.00 15.73 21.91
CA MET A 202 1.54 15.60 21.86
C MET A 202 1.04 14.30 22.52
N ARG A 203 1.93 13.34 22.81
CA ARG A 203 1.58 12.05 23.41
C ARG A 203 1.42 12.18 24.93
N LYS A 204 0.47 11.44 25.49
CA LYS A 204 0.27 11.26 26.92
C LYS A 204 0.46 9.79 27.26
N GLU A 205 1.33 9.50 28.22
CA GLU A 205 1.70 8.12 28.59
C GLU A 205 2.10 7.25 27.38
N GLY A 206 2.82 7.87 26.43
CA GLY A 206 3.27 7.21 25.21
C GLY A 206 2.17 6.95 24.17
N ARG A 207 0.97 7.52 24.29
CA ARG A 207 -0.12 7.37 23.30
C ARG A 207 -0.68 8.73 22.88
N PHE A 208 -1.14 8.87 21.64
CA PHE A 208 -1.99 9.99 21.25
C PHE A 208 -3.38 9.83 21.87
N VAL A 209 -3.91 10.89 22.47
CA VAL A 209 -5.20 10.86 23.17
C VAL A 209 -6.11 11.91 22.55
N GLY A 210 -7.31 11.49 22.15
CA GLY A 210 -8.32 12.35 21.55
C GLY A 210 -8.85 13.39 22.53
N VAL A 211 -9.62 14.36 22.01
CA VAL A 211 -10.15 15.48 22.82
C VAL A 211 -11.08 14.99 23.93
N ASP A 212 -11.77 13.87 23.69
CA ASP A 212 -12.67 13.21 24.63
C ASP A 212 -11.96 12.26 25.62
N GLY A 213 -10.62 12.15 25.55
CA GLY A 213 -9.83 11.24 26.36
C GLY A 213 -9.75 9.82 25.83
N SER A 214 -10.34 9.53 24.66
CA SER A 214 -10.27 8.21 24.03
C SER A 214 -8.92 7.99 23.32
N ILE A 215 -8.60 6.73 23.00
CA ILE A 215 -7.45 6.38 22.15
C ILE A 215 -7.96 6.37 20.70
N PRO A 216 -7.49 7.28 19.83
CA PRO A 216 -7.99 7.35 18.47
C PRO A 216 -7.58 6.13 17.63
N GLU A 217 -8.43 5.74 16.68
CA GLU A 217 -8.15 4.64 15.74
C GLU A 217 -6.91 4.98 14.87
N GLY A 218 -6.09 3.96 14.56
CA GLY A 218 -4.85 4.12 13.78
C GLY A 218 -3.61 4.48 14.59
N GLN A 219 -3.69 4.48 15.92
CA GLN A 219 -2.58 4.74 16.84
C GLN A 219 -1.31 3.93 16.51
N GLY A 220 -1.45 2.62 16.29
CA GLY A 220 -0.32 1.72 16.05
C GLY A 220 0.47 2.09 14.79
N ILE A 221 -0.25 2.51 13.74
CA ILE A 221 0.36 2.97 12.49
C ILE A 221 1.15 4.26 12.71
N ILE A 222 0.58 5.25 13.39
CA ILE A 222 1.26 6.51 13.65
C ILE A 222 2.50 6.30 14.52
N MET A 223 2.39 5.44 15.53
CA MET A 223 3.51 5.07 16.38
C MET A 223 4.64 4.38 15.60
N ALA A 224 4.31 3.46 14.69
CA ALA A 224 5.30 2.81 13.83
C ALA A 224 6.00 3.82 12.91
N ASN A 225 5.25 4.70 12.24
CA ASN A 225 5.83 5.74 11.37
C ASN A 225 6.69 6.73 12.15
N LEU A 226 6.30 7.09 13.38
CA LEU A 226 7.08 7.97 14.25
C LEU A 226 8.40 7.31 14.63
N ASN A 227 8.38 6.05 15.04
CA ASN A 227 9.58 5.28 15.37
C ASN A 227 10.51 5.16 14.15
N GLU A 228 9.96 4.83 12.98
CA GLU A 228 10.73 4.72 11.74
C GLU A 228 11.40 6.07 11.36
N CYS A 229 10.73 7.20 11.60
CA CYS A 229 11.36 8.51 11.38
C CYS A 229 12.51 8.78 12.36
N HIS A 230 12.36 8.36 13.62
CA HIS A 230 13.47 8.44 14.60
C HIS A 230 14.63 7.54 14.20
N GLU A 231 14.36 6.30 13.80
CA GLU A 231 15.37 5.37 13.28
C GLU A 231 16.10 5.94 12.06
N LEU A 232 15.38 6.57 11.12
CA LEU A 232 15.99 7.25 9.97
C LEU A 232 16.92 8.40 10.37
N VAL A 233 16.55 9.17 11.41
CA VAL A 233 17.40 10.25 11.92
C VAL A 233 18.65 9.70 12.60
N GLU A 234 18.53 8.64 13.40
CA GLU A 234 19.69 8.03 14.06
C GLU A 234 20.63 7.38 13.05
N MET A 235 20.11 6.63 12.06
CA MET A 235 20.94 6.07 10.99
C MET A 235 21.70 7.16 10.21
N LEU A 236 21.07 8.32 9.96
CA LEU A 236 21.75 9.44 9.30
C LEU A 236 22.85 10.03 10.17
N LYS A 237 22.67 10.13 11.50
CA LYS A 237 23.73 10.60 12.40
C LYS A 237 24.90 9.62 12.43
N GLU A 238 24.61 8.33 12.59
CA GLU A 238 25.65 7.28 12.61
C GLU A 238 26.50 7.33 11.34
N SER A 239 25.86 7.49 10.16
CA SER A 239 26.61 7.64 8.90
C SER A 239 27.50 8.88 8.84
N MET A 240 27.19 9.93 9.60
CA MET A 240 27.98 11.16 9.63
C MET A 240 29.14 11.07 10.62
N ASP A 241 28.93 10.39 11.76
CA ASP A 241 29.98 10.14 12.74
C ASP A 241 31.06 9.20 12.16
N GLU A 242 30.67 8.22 11.33
CA GLU A 242 31.60 7.34 10.60
C GLU A 242 32.48 8.13 9.60
N ASP A 243 31.89 9.02 8.81
CA ASP A 243 32.62 9.87 7.86
C ASP A 243 33.63 10.79 8.60
N GLU A 244 33.26 11.36 9.76
CA GLU A 244 34.14 12.26 10.52
C GLU A 244 35.36 11.53 11.11
N THR A 245 35.21 10.25 11.49
CA THR A 245 36.34 9.42 11.99
C THR A 245 37.30 8.95 10.91
N GLU A 246 36.86 8.73 9.67
CA GLU A 246 37.73 8.29 8.56
C GLU A 246 38.71 9.39 8.12
N TYR A 247 38.38 10.66 8.36
CA TYR A 247 39.28 11.80 8.08
C TYR A 247 40.30 12.08 9.20
N GLU A 248 40.11 11.57 10.43
CA GLU A 248 41.05 11.79 11.54
C GLU A 248 42.17 10.74 11.60
N GLU A 249 41.99 9.54 11.03
CA GLU A 249 43.02 8.48 11.03
C GLU A 249 44.17 8.72 10.01
N ASP A 250 44.00 9.60 9.02
CA ASP A 250 45.01 9.87 7.98
C ASP A 250 46.06 10.95 8.37
N ASP A 251 45.89 11.62 9.53
CA ASP A 251 46.75 12.72 10.00
C ASP A 251 47.78 12.33 11.11
N GLU A 252 47.81 11.06 11.55
CA GLU A 252 48.76 10.55 12.57
C GLU A 252 49.99 9.78 12.01
N GLU A 253 50.62 10.26 10.94
CA GLU A 253 51.98 9.83 10.60
C GLU A 253 52.85 11.04 10.25
N TYR A 254 53.58 11.61 11.22
CA TYR A 254 54.97 12.09 11.04
C TYR A 254 55.61 12.54 12.37
N ASP A 255 56.74 11.88 12.65
CA ASP A 255 58.03 12.43 13.10
C ASP A 255 58.47 12.25 14.57
N ASP A 256 59.38 11.29 14.79
CA ASP A 256 60.44 11.42 15.81
C ASP A 256 61.64 10.48 15.52
N SER A 257 62.74 11.03 14.98
CA SER A 257 64.16 10.67 15.25
C SER A 257 65.04 11.39 14.22
N ASP A 258 66.09 12.14 14.51
CA ASP A 258 66.94 12.26 15.70
C ASP A 258 67.78 13.54 15.50
N LEU A 259 67.73 14.46 16.46
CA LEU A 259 68.65 15.60 16.57
C LEU A 259 69.67 15.25 17.66
N SER A 260 70.91 14.97 17.26
CA SER A 260 72.07 15.05 18.15
C SER A 260 73.31 15.37 17.31
N GLU A 261 74.28 16.17 17.70
CA GLU A 261 74.51 17.19 18.73
C GLU A 261 75.78 17.93 18.22
N GLU A 262 75.92 19.23 18.47
CA GLU A 262 77.06 20.05 18.02
C GLU A 262 78.36 19.80 18.81
N ASP A 263 79.47 20.10 18.11
CA ASP A 263 80.77 20.66 18.54
C ASP A 263 81.82 19.82 19.31
N ASP A 264 82.98 19.66 18.64
CA ASP A 264 84.28 20.23 19.04
C ASP A 264 85.19 20.46 17.81
#